data_AF-A0A385FV67-F1
#
_entry.id   AF-A0A385FV67-F1
#
_cell.length_a   1.000
_cell.length_b   1.000
_cell.length_c   1.000
_cell.angle_alpha   90.00
_cell.angle_beta   90.00
_cell.angle_gamma   90.00
#
_symmetry.space_group_name_H-M   'P 1'
#
loop_
_entity.id
_entity.type
_entity.pdbx_description
1 polymer ?
#
loop_
_entity_poly.entity_id
_entity_poly.type
_entity_poly.pdbx_seq_one_letter_code
_entity_poly.pdbx_strand_id
1 'polypeptide(L)'
;MSRVLIISLGCLVAATTLVARADVYQCTRNGNITFSDIPCTGDSKPVRMNVFIPSAEEVERANKRTRDIEENLASSRQQRQLEALRPEMGAKDQKMNPEMTRFSEGQSDSTTSETGETRRLDGPVVTRQYQDEMEALNKRLSTLKAK
;
A
#
# COMPACT_ATOMS: atom_id res chain seq x y z
N MET A 1 19.15 17.25 28.21
CA MET A 1 19.26 16.59 26.88
C MET A 1 20.67 16.82 26.35
N SER A 2 21.36 15.73 26.08
CA SER A 2 22.82 15.64 26.03
C SER A 2 23.41 16.44 24.86
N ARG A 3 24.34 17.36 25.14
CA ARG A 3 25.11 18.13 24.14
C ARG A 3 25.78 17.23 23.09
N VAL A 4 26.03 15.98 23.46
CA VAL A 4 26.57 14.93 22.58
C VAL A 4 25.62 14.62 21.41
N LEU A 5 24.30 14.59 21.65
CA LEU A 5 23.30 14.31 20.60
C LEU A 5 23.22 15.42 19.55
N ILE A 6 23.43 16.67 19.95
CA ILE A 6 23.40 17.83 19.06
C ILE A 6 24.62 17.83 18.14
N ILE A 7 25.79 17.47 18.66
CA ILE A 7 27.04 17.37 17.88
C ILE A 7 26.97 16.21 16.89
N SER A 8 26.44 15.05 17.30
CA SER A 8 26.28 13.91 16.38
C SER A 8 25.29 14.19 15.27
N LEU A 9 24.21 14.93 15.54
CA LEU A 9 23.22 15.29 14.53
C LEU A 9 23.77 16.35 13.55
N GLY A 10 24.58 17.29 14.04
CA GLY A 10 25.25 18.30 13.21
C GLY A 10 26.28 17.70 12.23
N CYS A 11 27.04 16.68 12.66
CA CYS A 11 27.98 15.97 11.77
C CYS A 11 27.27 15.16 10.67
N LEU A 12 26.06 14.63 10.94
CA LEU A 12 25.31 13.86 9.95
C LEU A 12 24.81 14.74 8.78
N VAL A 13 24.44 15.99 9.07
CA VAL A 13 23.96 16.96 8.06
C VAL A 13 25.11 17.51 7.21
N ALA A 14 26.34 17.58 7.75
CA ALA A 14 27.51 18.01 6.98
C ALA A 14 28.02 16.96 5.98
N ALA A 15 27.67 15.69 6.16
CA ALA A 15 28.14 14.60 5.29
C ALA A 15 27.34 14.46 3.98
N THR A 16 26.14 15.04 3.88
CA THR A 16 25.26 14.87 2.71
C THR A 16 25.62 15.78 1.52
N THR A 17 26.58 16.70 1.66
CA THR A 17 26.95 17.64 0.59
C THR A 17 28.21 17.24 -0.18
N LEU A 18 28.93 16.19 0.24
CA LEU A 18 30.01 15.62 -0.55
C LEU A 18 29.40 14.72 -1.63
N VAL A 19 28.92 15.35 -2.70
CA VAL A 19 28.82 14.69 -3.99
C VAL A 19 30.25 14.28 -4.36
N ALA A 20 30.65 13.07 -3.96
CA ALA A 20 31.87 12.45 -4.41
C ALA A 20 31.71 12.23 -5.92
N ARG A 21 32.12 13.24 -6.72
CA ARG A 21 32.32 13.03 -8.15
C ARG A 21 33.48 12.07 -8.25
N ALA A 22 33.20 10.84 -8.64
CA ALA A 22 34.22 9.91 -9.08
C ALA A 22 34.82 10.48 -10.37
N ASP A 23 35.93 11.20 -10.23
CA ASP A 23 36.70 11.67 -11.37
C ASP A 23 37.40 10.47 -11.99
N VAL A 24 37.35 10.36 -13.32
CA VAL A 24 38.01 9.28 -14.06
C VAL A 24 39.24 9.87 -14.74
N TYR A 25 40.37 9.20 -14.59
CA TYR A 25 41.65 9.57 -15.19
C TYR A 25 42.04 8.57 -16.26
N GLN A 26 42.51 9.08 -17.39
CA GLN A 26 43.16 8.30 -18.43
C GLN A 26 44.65 8.22 -18.11
N CYS A 27 45.17 7.01 -17.99
CA CYS A 27 46.57 6.74 -17.72
C CYS A 27 47.20 6.01 -18.89
N THR A 28 48.42 6.39 -19.26
CA THR A 28 49.19 5.71 -20.32
C THR A 28 50.35 4.96 -19.67
N ARG A 29 50.36 3.63 -19.76
CA ARG A 29 51.45 2.81 -19.22
C ARG A 29 51.97 1.88 -20.31
N ASN A 30 53.25 2.00 -20.66
CA ASN A 30 53.90 1.19 -21.69
C ASN A 30 53.14 1.18 -23.03
N GLY A 31 52.58 2.34 -23.43
CA GLY A 31 51.78 2.48 -24.65
C GLY A 31 50.32 2.03 -24.54
N ASN A 32 49.89 1.44 -23.43
CA ASN A 32 48.50 1.04 -23.20
C ASN A 32 47.73 2.11 -22.42
N ILE A 33 46.48 2.33 -22.81
CA ILE A 33 45.57 3.24 -22.12
C ILE A 33 44.74 2.46 -21.10
N THR A 34 44.72 2.91 -19.85
CA THR A 34 43.87 2.39 -18.77
C THR A 34 43.12 3.53 -18.09
N PHE A 35 41.95 3.25 -17.52
CA PHE A 35 41.17 4.23 -16.77
C PHE A 35 41.24 3.90 -15.28
N SER A 36 41.35 4.93 -14.44
CA SER A 36 41.36 4.81 -12.99
C SER A 36 40.56 5.94 -12.35
N ASP A 37 39.95 5.66 -11.21
CA ASP A 37 39.30 6.61 -10.31
C ASP A 37 40.31 7.44 -9.48
N ILE A 38 41.60 7.14 -9.58
CA ILE A 38 42.70 7.89 -8.97
C ILE A 38 43.79 8.23 -10.01
N PRO A 39 44.53 9.34 -9.84
CA PRO A 39 45.64 9.67 -10.74
C PRO A 39 46.76 8.62 -10.68
N CYS A 40 47.15 8.04 -11.81
CA CYS A 40 48.17 6.97 -11.83
C CYS A 40 49.61 7.50 -11.68
N THR A 41 49.96 8.59 -12.38
CA THR A 41 51.27 9.27 -12.40
C THR A 41 51.08 10.71 -12.92
N GLY A 42 52.12 11.56 -12.87
CA GLY A 42 52.03 12.99 -13.19
C GLY A 42 51.52 13.35 -14.60
N ASP A 43 51.44 12.38 -15.51
CA ASP A 43 50.94 12.52 -16.89
C ASP A 43 49.49 12.05 -17.08
N SER A 44 48.79 11.66 -16.01
CA SER A 44 47.38 11.28 -16.07
C SER A 44 46.52 12.43 -16.59
N LYS A 45 45.56 12.13 -17.48
CA LYS A 45 44.65 13.12 -18.07
C LYS A 45 43.25 12.94 -17.49
N PRO A 46 42.62 13.98 -16.91
CA PRO A 46 41.26 13.88 -16.44
C PRO A 46 40.30 13.67 -17.62
N VAL A 47 39.43 12.68 -17.50
CA VAL A 47 38.37 12.38 -18.47
C VAL A 47 37.13 13.16 -18.06
N ARG A 48 36.72 14.11 -18.90
CA ARG A 48 35.44 14.80 -18.70
C ARG A 48 34.30 13.84 -19.07
N MET A 49 33.58 13.37 -18.07
CA MET A 49 32.32 12.67 -18.29
C MET A 49 31.20 13.69 -18.49
N ASN A 50 30.54 13.63 -19.64
CA ASN A 50 29.29 14.37 -19.87
C ASN A 50 28.16 13.61 -19.20
N VAL A 51 28.06 13.74 -17.87
CA VAL A 51 26.97 13.14 -17.11
C VAL A 51 25.77 14.08 -17.19
N PHE A 52 24.67 13.59 -17.74
CA PHE A 52 23.40 14.29 -17.62
C PHE A 52 22.95 14.21 -16.15
N ILE A 53 22.97 15.36 -15.48
CA ILE A 53 22.40 15.51 -14.14
C ILE A 53 21.08 16.26 -14.36
N PRO A 54 19.92 15.62 -14.07
CA PRO A 54 18.63 16.28 -14.24
C PRO A 54 18.56 17.54 -13.38
N SER A 55 17.85 18.55 -13.88
CA SER A 55 17.59 19.76 -13.10
C SER A 55 16.75 19.45 -11.85
N ALA A 56 16.86 20.28 -10.82
CA ALA A 56 16.05 20.14 -9.61
C ALA A 56 14.54 20.14 -9.92
N GLU A 57 14.11 20.93 -10.91
CA GLU A 57 12.72 20.99 -11.36
C GLU A 57 12.27 19.66 -12.00
N GLU A 58 13.11 19.02 -12.80
CA GLU A 58 12.80 17.72 -13.40
C GLU A 58 12.69 16.62 -12.34
N VAL A 59 13.57 16.64 -11.33
CA VAL A 59 13.52 15.73 -10.18
C VAL A 59 12.23 15.95 -9.38
N GLU A 60 11.88 17.20 -9.09
CA GLU A 60 10.64 17.53 -8.36
C GLU A 60 9.40 17.11 -9.13
N ARG A 61 9.37 17.33 -10.45
CA ARG A 61 8.27 16.91 -11.32
C ARG A 61 8.11 15.39 -11.33
N ALA A 62 9.22 14.65 -11.37
CA ALA A 62 9.19 13.18 -11.29
C ALA A 62 8.66 12.72 -9.92
N ASN A 63 9.15 13.30 -8.83
CA ASN A 63 8.69 12.97 -7.47
C ASN A 63 7.20 13.27 -7.28
N LYS A 64 6.71 14.40 -7.82
CA LYS A 64 5.28 14.73 -7.78
C LYS A 64 4.45 13.67 -8.50
N ARG A 65 4.84 13.26 -9.71
CA ARG A 65 4.15 12.19 -10.46
C ARG A 65 4.11 10.88 -9.68
N THR A 66 5.22 10.50 -9.05
CA THR A 66 5.27 9.28 -8.22
C THR A 66 4.25 9.34 -7.09
N ARG A 67 4.21 10.44 -6.33
CA ARG A 67 3.24 10.64 -5.27
C ARG A 67 1.79 10.62 -5.78
N ASP A 68 1.52 11.32 -6.89
CA ASP A 68 0.18 11.33 -7.49
C ASP A 68 -0.26 9.90 -7.89
N ILE A 69 0.67 9.06 -8.40
CA ILE A 69 0.40 7.66 -8.73
C ILE A 69 0.12 6.83 -7.48
N GLU A 70 0.92 7.01 -6.42
CA GLU A 70 0.75 6.29 -5.15
C GLU A 70 -0.60 6.61 -4.48
N GLU A 71 -0.98 7.89 -4.46
CA GLU A 71 -2.28 8.33 -3.93
C GLU A 71 -3.44 7.75 -4.74
N ASN A 72 -3.35 7.77 -6.07
CA ASN A 72 -4.37 7.19 -6.95
C ASN A 72 -4.46 5.65 -6.82
N LEU A 73 -3.33 4.97 -6.61
CA LEU A 73 -3.32 3.54 -6.35
C LEU A 73 -3.98 3.20 -5.01
N ALA A 74 -3.72 3.98 -3.97
CA ALA A 74 -4.34 3.80 -2.66
C ALA A 74 -5.87 4.00 -2.74
N SER A 75 -6.33 5.09 -3.35
CA SER A 75 -7.76 5.37 -3.51
C SER A 75 -8.45 4.35 -4.40
N SER A 76 -7.84 3.94 -5.52
CA SER A 76 -8.39 2.90 -6.40
C SER A 76 -8.52 1.55 -5.69
N ARG A 77 -7.55 1.18 -4.83
CA ARG A 77 -7.64 -0.06 -4.04
C ARG A 77 -8.80 -0.01 -3.04
N GLN A 78 -8.97 1.10 -2.32
CA GLN A 78 -10.09 1.29 -1.40
C GLN A 78 -11.43 1.21 -2.14
N GLN A 79 -11.54 1.88 -3.29
CA GLN A 79 -12.75 1.86 -4.09
C GLN A 79 -13.11 0.45 -4.57
N ARG A 80 -12.13 -0.34 -5.05
CA ARG A 80 -12.36 -1.74 -5.44
C ARG A 80 -12.80 -2.61 -4.25
N GLN A 81 -12.27 -2.38 -3.06
CA GLN A 81 -12.71 -3.09 -1.86
C GLN A 81 -14.16 -2.76 -1.49
N LEU A 82 -14.56 -1.49 -1.62
CA LEU A 82 -15.94 -1.08 -1.42
C LEU A 82 -16.89 -1.68 -2.47
N GLU A 83 -16.48 -1.68 -3.74
CA GLU A 83 -17.25 -2.26 -4.83
C GLU A 83 -17.39 -3.79 -4.70
N ALA A 84 -16.35 -4.48 -4.20
CA ALA A 84 -16.40 -5.93 -3.96
C ALA A 84 -17.36 -6.32 -2.82
N LEU A 85 -17.52 -5.47 -1.79
CA LEU A 85 -18.45 -5.71 -0.68
C LEU A 85 -19.90 -5.34 -1.01
N ARG A 86 -20.12 -4.44 -1.97
CA ARG A 86 -21.46 -4.00 -2.40
C ARG A 86 -22.43 -5.13 -2.79
N PRO A 87 -22.04 -6.12 -3.62
CA PRO A 87 -22.95 -7.22 -3.97
C PRO A 87 -23.27 -8.12 -2.78
N GLU A 88 -22.34 -8.32 -1.85
CA GLU A 88 -22.60 -9.11 -0.63
C GLU A 88 -23.65 -8.43 0.26
N MET A 89 -23.56 -7.10 0.41
CA MET A 89 -24.60 -6.34 1.12
C MET A 89 -25.96 -6.48 0.42
N GLY A 90 -25.99 -6.30 -0.90
CA GLY A 90 -27.23 -6.40 -1.68
C GLY A 90 -27.86 -7.78 -1.62
N ALA A 91 -27.05 -8.85 -1.66
CA ALA A 91 -27.53 -10.22 -1.58
C ALA A 91 -28.07 -10.56 -0.17
N LYS A 92 -27.39 -10.12 0.90
CA LYS A 92 -27.86 -10.33 2.27
C LYS A 92 -29.11 -9.52 2.58
N ASP A 93 -29.20 -8.28 2.10
CA ASP A 93 -30.39 -7.42 2.26
C ASP A 93 -31.61 -8.01 1.54
N GLN A 94 -31.43 -8.49 0.31
CA GLN A 94 -32.48 -9.20 -0.45
C GLN A 94 -32.91 -10.52 0.21
N LYS A 95 -32.01 -11.21 0.91
CA LYS A 95 -32.34 -12.45 1.65
C LYS A 95 -33.08 -12.16 2.96
N MET A 96 -32.76 -11.05 3.62
CA MET A 96 -33.37 -10.66 4.89
C MET A 96 -34.85 -10.31 4.75
N ASN A 97 -35.22 -9.52 3.74
CA ASN A 97 -36.58 -9.04 3.55
C ASN A 97 -37.65 -10.17 3.49
N PRO A 98 -37.47 -11.25 2.70
CA PRO A 98 -38.42 -12.36 2.67
C PRO A 98 -38.34 -13.27 3.90
N GLU A 99 -37.15 -13.52 4.48
CA GLU A 99 -37.00 -14.34 5.70
C GLU A 99 -37.69 -13.68 6.90
N MET A 100 -37.53 -12.37 7.07
CA MET A 100 -38.19 -11.61 8.15
C MET A 100 -39.71 -11.60 7.98
N THR A 101 -40.20 -11.53 6.73
CA THR A 101 -41.63 -11.64 6.41
C THR A 101 -42.16 -13.05 6.73
N ARG A 102 -41.44 -14.11 6.33
CA ARG A 102 -41.82 -15.51 6.57
C ARG A 102 -41.90 -15.86 8.07
N PHE A 103 -40.96 -15.37 8.88
CA PHE A 103 -41.00 -15.57 10.34
C PHE A 103 -42.08 -14.75 11.03
N SER A 104 -42.35 -13.52 10.57
CA SER A 104 -43.41 -12.66 11.11
C SER A 104 -44.82 -13.21 10.83
N GLU A 105 -44.98 -13.94 9.72
CA GLU A 105 -46.24 -14.61 9.34
C GLU A 105 -46.43 -15.98 10.03
N GLY A 106 -45.50 -16.40 10.90
CA GLY A 106 -45.63 -17.63 11.71
C GLY A 106 -45.34 -18.94 10.95
N GLN A 107 -44.78 -18.87 9.74
CA GLN A 107 -44.49 -20.05 8.93
C GLN A 107 -43.16 -20.69 9.37
N SER A 108 -43.26 -21.71 10.24
CA SER A 108 -42.09 -22.44 10.76
C SER A 108 -41.66 -23.54 9.78
N ASP A 109 -40.48 -23.40 9.16
CA ASP A 109 -39.87 -24.49 8.39
C ASP A 109 -39.36 -25.58 9.34
N SER A 110 -40.02 -26.74 9.32
CA SER A 110 -39.53 -27.95 9.97
C SER A 110 -38.59 -28.68 9.00
N THR A 111 -37.30 -28.76 9.33
CA THR A 111 -36.36 -29.63 8.60
C THR A 111 -36.35 -31.01 9.25
N THR A 112 -36.82 -32.02 8.53
CA THR A 112 -36.77 -33.42 8.99
C THR A 112 -35.37 -33.97 8.75
N SER A 113 -34.63 -34.24 9.83
CA SER A 113 -33.37 -35.00 9.73
C SER A 113 -33.68 -36.46 9.38
N GLU A 114 -32.76 -37.16 8.70
CA GLU A 114 -32.88 -38.59 8.32
C GLU A 114 -33.18 -39.54 9.50
N THR A 115 -32.99 -39.09 10.74
CA THR A 115 -33.33 -39.79 11.99
C THR A 115 -34.75 -39.54 12.51
N GLY A 116 -35.59 -38.76 11.82
CA GLY A 116 -37.00 -38.54 12.19
C GLY A 116 -37.24 -37.52 13.32
N GLU A 117 -36.19 -36.88 13.85
CA GLU A 117 -36.34 -35.74 14.78
C GLU A 117 -36.72 -34.47 14.01
N THR A 118 -37.93 -33.96 14.23
CA THR A 118 -38.33 -32.61 13.83
C THR A 118 -37.73 -31.60 14.79
N ARG A 119 -36.55 -31.06 14.47
CA ARG A 119 -36.03 -29.85 15.15
C ARG A 119 -36.69 -28.62 14.53
N ARG A 120 -37.45 -27.87 15.34
CA ARG A 120 -37.88 -26.52 14.96
C ARG A 120 -36.62 -25.64 14.88
N LEU A 121 -36.38 -25.03 13.73
CA LEU A 121 -35.40 -23.94 13.65
C LEU A 121 -35.98 -22.77 14.44
N ASP A 122 -35.35 -22.39 15.54
CA ASP A 122 -35.73 -21.20 16.30
C ASP A 122 -35.51 -19.96 15.41
N GLY A 123 -36.59 -19.47 14.79
CA GLY A 123 -36.62 -18.21 14.05
C GLY A 123 -35.89 -17.02 14.73
N PRO A 124 -35.97 -16.83 16.07
CA PRO A 124 -35.20 -15.79 16.76
C PRO A 124 -33.68 -15.98 16.74
N VAL A 125 -33.17 -17.21 16.54
CA VAL A 125 -31.73 -17.49 16.46
C VAL A 125 -31.21 -17.18 15.06
N VAL A 126 -31.95 -17.60 14.03
CA VAL A 126 -31.59 -17.35 12.62
C VAL A 126 -31.59 -15.85 12.32
N THR A 127 -32.62 -15.13 12.77
CA THR A 127 -32.72 -13.67 12.58
C THR A 127 -31.59 -12.89 13.26
N ARG A 128 -31.17 -13.28 14.47
CA ARG A 128 -30.01 -12.68 15.14
C ARG A 128 -28.71 -12.90 14.40
N GLN A 129 -28.47 -14.12 13.91
CA GLN A 129 -27.26 -14.42 13.16
C GLN A 129 -27.14 -13.53 11.90
N TYR A 130 -28.24 -13.32 11.17
CA TYR A 130 -28.25 -12.42 10.02
C TYR A 130 -28.04 -10.94 10.40
N GLN A 131 -28.62 -10.49 11.52
CA GLN A 131 -28.39 -9.14 12.04
C GLN A 131 -26.92 -8.89 12.38
N ASP A 132 -26.29 -9.83 13.09
CA ASP A 132 -24.88 -9.75 13.47
C ASP A 132 -23.96 -9.73 12.23
N GLU A 133 -24.27 -10.54 11.21
CA GLU A 133 -23.53 -10.57 9.95
C GLU A 133 -23.65 -9.26 9.18
N MET A 134 -24.82 -8.63 9.17
CA MET A 134 -25.04 -7.32 8.54
C MET A 134 -24.34 -6.18 9.29
N GLU A 135 -24.35 -6.22 10.62
CA GLU A 135 -23.62 -5.25 11.44
C GLU A 135 -22.10 -5.37 11.19
N ALA A 136 -21.58 -6.60 11.14
CA ALA A 136 -20.17 -6.85 10.83
C ALA A 136 -19.78 -6.33 9.44
N LEU A 137 -20.64 -6.52 8.44
CA LEU A 137 -20.42 -6.05 7.07
C LEU A 137 -20.46 -4.52 6.99
N ASN A 138 -21.42 -3.89 7.66
CA ASN A 138 -21.55 -2.43 7.71
C ASN A 138 -20.36 -1.79 8.46
N LYS A 139 -19.88 -2.44 9.53
CA LYS A 139 -18.66 -2.04 10.24
C LYS A 139 -17.42 -2.14 9.35
N ARG A 140 -17.29 -3.19 8.54
CA ARG A 140 -16.20 -3.28 7.55
C ARG A 140 -16.27 -2.13 6.54
N LEU A 141 -17.47 -1.83 6.03
CA LEU A 141 -17.67 -0.73 5.08
C LEU A 141 -17.30 0.63 5.69
N SER A 142 -17.70 0.91 6.93
CA SER A 142 -17.38 2.17 7.61
C SER A 142 -15.88 2.32 7.85
N THR A 143 -15.20 1.24 8.24
CA THR A 143 -13.73 1.26 8.39
C THR A 143 -12.98 1.47 7.07
N LEU A 144 -13.53 1.02 5.96
CA LEU A 144 -12.96 1.24 4.62
C LEU A 144 -13.20 2.67 4.10
N LYS A 145 -14.29 3.32 4.51
CA LYS A 145 -14.60 4.72 4.16
C LYS A 145 -13.88 5.75 5.03
N ALA A 146 -13.46 5.37 6.23
CA ALA A 146 -12.79 6.25 7.20
C ALA A 146 -11.27 6.27 7.08
N LYS A 147 -10.69 5.44 6.20
CA LYS A 147 -9.26 5.41 5.86
C LYS A 147 -9.02 6.15 4.57
#